data_AF-A0A4P7JGS1-F1
#
_entry.id   AF-A0A4P7JGS1-F1
#
_cell.length_a   1.000
_cell.length_b   1.000
_cell.length_c   1.000
_cell.angle_alpha   90.00
_cell.angle_beta   90.00
_cell.angle_gamma   90.00
#
_symmetry.space_group_name_H-M   'P 1'
#
loop_
_entity.id
_entity.type
_entity.pdbx_description
1 polymer ?
#
loop_
_entity_poly.entity_id
_entity_poly.type
_entity_poly.pdbx_seq_one_letter_code
_entity_poly.pdbx_strand_id
1 'polypeptide(L)' 'MSCTGRWHLGLDPGERFQRVPDGSGGGGAPKPSAARLLRADGTTEPLGPRSAVKLDTGDKLVIESCGGAGFGARPVPLV' A
#
# COMPACT_ATOMS: atom_id res chain seq x y z
N MET A 1 7.58 25.65 -12.12
CA MET A 1 6.92 25.65 -10.80
C MET A 1 7.29 24.37 -10.07
N SER A 2 8.11 24.47 -9.03
CA SER A 2 8.52 23.34 -8.18
C SER A 2 7.91 23.57 -6.80
N CYS A 3 6.94 22.75 -6.42
CA CYS A 3 6.35 22.79 -5.09
C CYS A 3 7.21 21.94 -4.14
N THR A 4 8.16 22.57 -3.46
CA THR A 4 9.02 21.95 -2.43
C THR A 4 8.40 22.17 -1.05
N GLY A 5 7.30 21.48 -0.75
CA GLY A 5 6.73 21.42 0.60
C GLY A 5 7.39 20.31 1.41
N ARG A 6 8.15 20.66 2.46
CA ARG A 6 8.72 19.70 3.42
C ARG A 6 7.64 19.30 4.44
N TRP A 7 7.05 18.13 4.27
CA TRP A 7 6.07 17.57 5.19
C TRP A 7 6.76 16.98 6.42
N HIS A 8 6.72 17.70 7.55
CA HIS A 8 7.12 17.19 8.86
C HIS A 8 5.91 16.53 9.55
N LEU A 9 5.54 15.33 9.11
CA LEU A 9 4.83 14.36 9.94
C LEU A 9 5.86 13.29 10.29
N GLY A 10 6.13 13.07 11.58
CA GLY A 10 7.09 12.07 12.06
C GLY A 10 6.68 10.61 11.83
N LEU A 11 5.96 10.33 10.75
CA LEU A 11 5.58 8.99 10.29
C LEU A 11 6.44 8.66 9.08
N ASP A 12 7.18 7.56 9.14
CA ASP A 12 7.88 7.02 7.98
C ASP A 12 6.84 6.67 6.90
N PRO A 13 6.84 7.34 5.72
CA PRO A 13 5.82 7.08 4.68
C PRO A 13 5.80 5.61 4.21
N GLY A 14 6.90 4.89 4.42
CA GLY A 14 7.06 3.49 4.09
C GLY A 14 6.57 2.51 5.16
N GLU A 15 6.30 2.94 6.40
CA GLU A 15 5.89 2.04 7.48
C GLU A 15 4.63 1.25 7.13
N ARG A 16 3.72 1.85 6.37
CA ARG A 16 2.44 1.26 5.93
C ARG A 16 2.60 0.11 4.93
N PHE A 17 3.79 -0.08 4.36
CA PHE A 17 4.13 -1.23 3.52
C PHE A 17 4.59 -2.44 4.34
N GLN A 18 4.99 -2.23 5.60
CA GLN A 18 5.58 -3.27 6.43
C GLN A 18 4.72 -3.62 7.65
N ARG A 19 4.03 -2.64 8.23
CA ARG A 19 3.20 -2.83 9.42
C ARG A 19 1.73 -2.66 9.11
N VAL A 20 0.94 -3.56 9.66
CA VAL A 20 -0.52 -3.56 9.61
C VAL A 20 -1.08 -3.84 11.01
N PRO A 21 -2.27 -3.33 11.35
CA PRO A 21 -2.91 -3.68 12.61
C PRO A 21 -3.29 -5.16 12.64
N ASP A 22 -3.11 -5.80 13.79
CA ASP A 22 -3.62 -7.15 14.02
C ASP A 22 -5.16 -7.15 14.08
N GLY A 23 -5.77 -8.24 13.63
CA GLY A 23 -7.18 -8.49 13.88
C GLY A 23 -7.46 -8.85 15.34
N SER A 24 -8.72 -8.80 15.74
CA SER A 24 -9.15 -9.11 17.12
C SER A 24 -10.29 -10.13 17.15
N GLY A 25 -10.42 -10.85 18.27
CA GLY A 25 -11.49 -11.86 18.44
C GLY A 25 -11.47 -13.00 17.41
N GLY A 26 -10.30 -13.33 16.84
CA GLY A 26 -10.16 -14.32 15.77
C GLY A 26 -10.22 -13.74 14.34
N GLY A 27 -10.34 -12.41 14.22
CA GLY A 27 -10.25 -11.70 12.94
C GLY A 27 -8.83 -11.64 12.40
N GLY A 28 -8.68 -11.54 11.07
CA GLY A 28 -7.38 -11.46 10.41
C GLY A 28 -6.84 -10.03 10.28
N ALA A 29 -5.50 -9.90 10.17
CA ALA A 29 -4.83 -8.66 9.80
C ALA A 29 -5.12 -8.29 8.33
N PRO A 30 -5.14 -6.99 7.97
CA PRO A 30 -5.33 -6.55 6.59
C PRO A 30 -4.05 -6.74 5.77
N LYS A 31 -4.17 -6.59 4.44
CA LYS A 31 -3.00 -6.53 3.56
C LYS A 31 -2.25 -5.20 3.77
N PRO A 32 -0.91 -5.20 3.76
CA PRO A 32 -0.12 -3.97 3.77
C PRO A 32 -0.40 -3.08 2.56
N SER A 33 -0.01 -1.82 2.67
CA SER A 33 -0.02 -0.89 1.53
C SER A 33 0.98 -1.34 0.48
N ALA A 34 0.71 -1.00 -0.79
CA ALA A 34 1.56 -1.33 -1.91
C ALA A 34 1.60 -0.18 -2.91
N ALA A 35 2.68 -0.11 -3.69
CA ALA A 35 2.78 0.78 -4.82
C ALA A 35 3.37 0.03 -6.01
N ARG A 36 2.87 0.35 -7.20
CA ARG A 36 3.38 -0.20 -8.45
C ARG A 36 3.26 0.83 -9.56
N LEU A 37 4.11 0.67 -10.55
CA LEU A 37 4.08 1.44 -11.78
C LEU A 37 3.55 0.54 -12.90
N LEU A 38 2.47 0.99 -13.53
CA LEU A 38 1.96 0.39 -14.77
C LEU A 38 2.55 1.18 -15.92
N ARG A 39 3.45 0.57 -16.69
CA ARG A 39 4.08 1.18 -17.84
C ARG A 39 3.13 1.21 -19.04
N ALA A 40 3.31 2.18 -19.92
CA ALA A 40 2.53 2.29 -21.15
C ALA A 40 2.65 1.05 -22.07
N ASP A 41 3.77 0.31 -21.97
CA ASP A 41 4.00 -0.95 -22.70
C ASP A 41 3.28 -2.17 -22.08
N GLY A 42 2.54 -1.96 -20.98
CA GLY A 42 1.80 -3.00 -20.26
C GLY A 42 2.59 -3.71 -19.17
N THR A 43 3.88 -3.40 -18.99
CA THR A 43 4.66 -3.97 -17.89
C THR A 43 4.27 -3.38 -16.53
N THR A 44 4.45 -4.16 -15.47
CA THR A 44 4.16 -3.74 -14.10
C THR A 44 5.42 -3.86 -13.25
N GLU A 45 5.82 -2.75 -12.64
CA GLU A 45 6.98 -2.68 -11.76
C GLU A 45 6.53 -2.45 -10.31
N PRO A 46 6.79 -3.38 -9.37
CA PRO A 46 6.53 -3.12 -7.97
C PRO A 46 7.49 -2.05 -7.44
N LEU A 47 6.96 -1.14 -6.62
CA LEU A 47 7.75 -0.10 -5.97
C LEU A 47 7.90 -0.41 -4.48
N GLY A 48 9.12 -0.15 -3.99
CA GLY A 48 9.40 -0.24 -2.57
C GLY A 48 8.82 0.94 -1.78
N PRO A 49 8.86 0.88 -0.44
CA PRO A 49 8.36 1.92 0.45
C PRO A 49 9.00 3.31 0.23
N ARG A 50 10.20 3.33 -0.35
CA ARG A 50 10.87 4.54 -0.83
C ARG A 50 11.34 4.27 -2.25
N SER A 51 10.84 5.03 -3.20
CA SER A 51 11.21 4.91 -4.61
C SER A 51 11.16 6.27 -5.28
N ALA A 52 12.13 6.52 -6.16
CA ALA A 52 12.14 7.67 -7.05
C ALA A 52 12.03 7.14 -8.47
N VAL A 53 10.91 7.43 -9.14
CA VAL A 53 10.63 6.95 -10.49
C VAL A 53 10.31 8.11 -11.40
N LYS A 54 10.73 7.99 -12.66
CA LYS A 54 10.28 8.87 -13.74
C LYS A 54 9.04 8.25 -14.38
N LEU A 55 8.00 9.06 -14.51
CA LEU A 55 6.80 8.70 -15.27
C LEU A 55 6.94 9.30 -16.67
N ASP A 56 6.83 8.46 -17.68
CA ASP A 56 6.68 8.90 -19.06
C ASP A 56 5.21 8.93 -19.46
N THR A 57 4.88 9.57 -20.59
CA THR A 57 3.49 9.70 -21.04
C THR A 57 2.85 8.33 -21.25
N GLY A 58 1.72 8.10 -20.59
CA GLY A 58 0.98 6.83 -20.64
C GLY A 58 1.21 5.93 -19.43
N ASP A 59 2.27 6.17 -18.65
CA ASP A 59 2.53 5.46 -17.40
C ASP A 59 1.50 5.83 -16.31
N LYS A 60 1.25 4.90 -15.39
CA LYS A 60 0.34 5.10 -14.25
C LYS A 60 0.98 4.64 -12.95
N LEU A 61 1.09 5.57 -12.00
CA LEU A 61 1.44 5.23 -10.62
C LEU A 61 0.19 4.79 -9.86
N VAL A 62 0.20 3.56 -9.34
CA VAL A 62 -0.86 3.02 -8.49
C VAL A 62 -0.34 2.94 -7.06
N ILE A 63 -1.03 3.59 -6.13
CA ILE A 63 -0.77 3.53 -4.70
C ILE A 63 -2.02 2.95 -4.02
N GLU A 64 -1.84 1.83 -3.35
CA GLU A 64 -2.88 1.13 -2.61
C GLU A 64 -2.65 1.33 -1.11
N SER A 65 -3.65 1.89 -0.43
CA SER A 65 -3.64 2.04 1.03
C SER A 65 -4.03 0.72 1.69
N CYS A 66 -3.44 0.46 2.86
CA CYS A 66 -3.87 -0.62 3.76
C CYS A 66 -5.35 -0.45 4.16
N GLY A 67 -6.04 -1.59 4.31
CA GLY A 67 -7.41 -1.66 4.85
C GLY A 67 -7.46 -1.79 6.38
N GLY A 68 -8.67 -1.92 6.93
CA GLY A 68 -8.88 -2.16 8.36
C GLY A 68 -8.72 -3.64 8.76
N ALA A 69 -8.33 -3.89 10.00
CA ALA A 69 -8.25 -5.25 10.56
C ALA A 69 -9.63 -5.84 10.84
N GLY A 70 -9.75 -7.16 10.71
CA GLY A 70 -10.99 -7.87 10.97
C GLY A 70 -11.30 -8.08 12.46
N PHE A 71 -12.57 -8.31 12.76
CA PHE A 71 -13.05 -8.76 14.07
C PHE A 71 -13.83 -10.08 13.94
N GLY A 72 -13.65 -10.99 14.89
CA GLY A 72 -14.38 -12.25 14.96
C GLY A 72 -13.76 -13.37 14.12
N ALA A 73 -13.95 -14.62 14.55
CA ALA A 73 -13.52 -15.78 13.77
C ALA A 73 -14.36 -15.90 12.48
N ARG A 74 -13.71 -16.20 11.35
CA ARG A 74 -14.42 -16.55 10.13
C ARG A 74 -15.26 -17.80 10.40
N PRO A 75 -16.59 -17.79 10.14
CA PRO A 75 -17.38 -19.01 10.21
C PRO A 75 -16.78 -20.03 9.23
N VAL A 76 -16.29 -21.15 9.75
CA VAL A 76 -15.95 -22.31 8.92
C VAL A 76 -17.26 -22.85 8.37
N PRO A 77 -17.44 -22.94 7.03
CA PRO A 77 -18.62 -23.56 6.47
C PRO A 77 -18.68 -25.01 6.97
N LEU A 78 -19.82 -25.41 7.53
CA LEU A 78 -20.11 -26.81 7.79
C LEU A 78 -20.26 -27.48 6.42
N VAL A 79 -19.35 -28.42 6.12
CA VAL A 79 -19.45 -29.35 4.98
C VAL A 79 -20.56 -30.36 5.19
#